data_AF-A0A9J6FSJ1-F1
#
_entry.id   AF-A0A9J6FSJ1-F1
#
_cell.length_a   1.000
_cell.length_b   1.000
_cell.length_c   1.000
_cell.angle_alpha   90.00
_cell.angle_beta   90.00
_cell.angle_gamma   90.00
#
_symmetry.space_group_name_H-M   'P 1'
#
loop_
_entity.id
_entity.type
_entity.pdbx_description
1 polymer ?
#
loop_
_entity_poly.entity_id
_entity_poly.type
_entity_poly.pdbx_seq_one_letter_code
_entity_poly.pdbx_strand_id
1 'polypeptide(L)'
;MGCSFFLKEVLSKIGNILQSRSGLENVAGTVEFTLKFNNLFDALHRNNLKEGITEGSRDLRVLAFLHWLNKWEREVMAGKISCDNFLTQQTAAGLRVTILSAL
;
A
#
# COMPACT_ATOMS: atom_id res chain seq x y z
N MET A 1 -17.30 10.52 1.43
CA MET A 1 -17.75 9.12 1.36
C MET A 1 -16.65 8.11 0.96
N GLY A 2 -15.36 8.50 0.88
CA GLY A 2 -14.29 7.65 0.28
C GLY A 2 -13.35 6.89 1.23
N CYS A 3 -13.04 7.44 2.42
CA CYS A 3 -12.04 6.82 3.32
C CYS A 3 -12.51 5.52 3.98
N SER A 4 -13.81 5.38 4.23
CA SER A 4 -14.42 4.19 4.85
C SER A 4 -14.43 2.97 3.92
N PHE A 5 -14.51 3.16 2.60
CA PHE A 5 -14.55 2.07 1.63
C PHE A 5 -13.18 1.42 1.46
N PHE A 6 -12.13 2.25 1.40
CA PHE A 6 -10.74 1.82 1.28
C PHE A 6 -10.26 0.99 2.48
N LEU A 7 -10.54 1.46 3.71
CA LEU A 7 -10.23 0.72 4.93
C LEU A 7 -10.94 -0.64 4.98
N LYS A 8 -12.20 -0.71 4.52
CA LYS A 8 -12.94 -1.97 4.44
C LYS A 8 -12.32 -2.95 3.45
N GLU A 9 -11.82 -2.48 2.31
CA GLU A 9 -11.17 -3.33 1.29
C GLU A 9 -9.82 -3.87 1.80
N VAL A 10 -9.00 -3.02 2.43
CA VAL A 10 -7.72 -3.42 3.02
C VAL A 10 -7.94 -4.39 4.18
N LEU A 11 -8.89 -4.11 5.08
CA LEU A 11 -9.20 -4.99 6.21
C LEU A 11 -9.84 -6.31 5.74
N SER A 12 -10.63 -6.30 4.67
CA SER A 12 -11.17 -7.51 4.05
C SER A 12 -10.07 -8.39 3.48
N LYS A 13 -9.08 -7.82 2.77
CA LYS A 13 -7.92 -8.56 2.28
C LYS A 13 -7.09 -9.14 3.44
N ILE A 14 -6.87 -8.38 4.51
CA ILE A 14 -6.18 -8.88 5.71
C ILE A 14 -6.97 -10.03 6.38
N GLY A 15 -8.28 -9.88 6.51
CA GLY A 15 -9.15 -10.89 7.13
C GLY A 15 -9.20 -12.22 6.37
N ASN A 16 -9.29 -12.15 5.04
CA ASN A 16 -9.28 -13.36 4.19
C ASN A 16 -7.93 -14.10 4.26
N ILE A 17 -6.83 -13.39 4.49
CA ILE A 17 -5.51 -13.99 4.62
C ILE A 17 -5.31 -14.66 5.99
N LEU A 18 -5.93 -14.15 7.05
CA LEU A 18 -5.83 -14.74 8.39
C LEU A 18 -6.69 -16.01 8.58
N GLN A 19 -7.67 -16.26 7.71
CA GLN A 19 -8.57 -17.43 7.80
C GLN A 19 -8.08 -18.68 7.05
N SER A 20 -7.08 -18.59 6.17
CA SER A 20 -6.52 -19.80 5.52
C SER A 20 -5.57 -20.54 6.47
N ARG A 21 -6.14 -21.36 7.37
CA ARG A 21 -5.40 -22.15 8.38
C ARG A 21 -4.67 -23.38 7.84
N SER A 22 -4.41 -23.43 6.53
CA SER A 22 -3.60 -24.47 5.88
C SER A 22 -2.80 -23.85 4.73
N GLY A 23 -1.51 -23.58 4.93
CA GLY A 23 -0.61 -23.12 3.87
C GLY A 23 0.23 -21.91 4.28
N LEU A 24 1.38 -22.19 4.92
CA LEU A 24 2.43 -21.20 5.19
C LEU A 24 3.20 -20.75 3.91
N GLU A 25 2.80 -21.21 2.73
CA GLU A 25 3.54 -21.01 1.47
C GLU A 25 3.56 -19.56 0.97
N ASN A 26 2.73 -18.66 1.53
CA ASN A 26 2.66 -17.26 1.08
C ASN A 26 2.66 -16.22 2.21
N VAL A 27 3.10 -16.61 3.42
CA VAL A 27 3.12 -15.71 4.60
C VAL A 27 4.08 -14.53 4.43
N ALA A 28 5.21 -14.75 3.76
CA ALA A 28 6.19 -13.69 3.52
C ALA A 28 5.62 -12.55 2.66
N GLY A 29 4.90 -12.88 1.58
CA GLY A 29 4.28 -11.87 0.69
C GLY A 29 3.20 -11.06 1.39
N THR A 30 2.38 -11.72 2.22
CA THR A 30 1.39 -11.03 3.07
C THR A 30 2.06 -10.09 4.07
N VAL A 31 3.06 -10.56 4.81
CA VAL A 31 3.75 -9.75 5.80
C VAL A 31 4.39 -8.53 5.14
N GLU A 32 5.05 -8.72 4.00
CA GLU A 32 5.66 -7.61 3.25
C GLU A 32 4.62 -6.59 2.78
N PHE A 33 3.48 -7.06 2.25
CA PHE A 33 2.36 -6.20 1.85
C PHE A 33 1.81 -5.40 3.03
N THR A 34 1.50 -6.08 4.15
CA THR A 34 0.95 -5.45 5.35
C THR A 34 1.94 -4.41 5.92
N LEU A 35 3.23 -4.72 5.97
CA LEU A 35 4.25 -3.78 6.44
C LEU A 35 4.33 -2.53 5.56
N LYS A 36 4.29 -2.66 4.24
CA LYS A 36 4.32 -1.50 3.33
C LYS A 36 3.12 -0.59 3.53
N PHE A 37 1.92 -1.15 3.65
CA PHE A 37 0.70 -0.36 3.87
C PHE A 37 0.69 0.29 5.26
N ASN A 38 1.08 -0.44 6.31
CA ASN A 38 1.19 0.14 7.65
C ASN A 38 2.17 1.31 7.66
N ASN A 39 3.36 1.14 7.08
CA ASN A 39 4.35 2.20 7.00
C ASN A 39 3.87 3.41 6.19
N LEU A 40 3.10 3.19 5.11
CA LEU A 40 2.47 4.27 4.36
C LEU A 40 1.46 5.02 5.23
N PHE A 41 0.55 4.31 5.90
CA PHE A 41 -0.45 4.94 6.75
C PHE A 41 0.15 5.70 7.92
N ASP A 42 1.19 5.16 8.55
CA ASP A 42 1.94 5.84 9.60
C ASP A 42 2.61 7.11 9.07
N ALA A 43 3.14 7.07 7.84
CA ALA A 43 3.71 8.26 7.20
C ALA A 43 2.65 9.31 6.87
N LEU A 44 1.47 8.89 6.40
CA LEU A 44 0.35 9.78 6.07
C LEU A 44 -0.37 10.37 7.31
N HIS A 45 -0.41 9.65 8.44
CA HIS A 45 -1.15 10.07 9.64
C HIS A 45 -0.33 10.82 10.72
N ARG A 46 0.98 11.03 10.55
CA ARG A 46 1.78 11.78 11.56
C ARG A 46 1.49 13.29 11.52
N ASN A 47 1.03 13.85 12.64
CA ASN A 47 0.60 15.25 12.82
C ASN A 47 1.70 16.35 12.74
N ASN A 48 2.93 16.04 12.35
CA ASN A 48 4.01 17.02 12.39
C ASN A 48 4.20 17.70 11.03
N LEU A 49 3.59 18.89 10.87
CA LEU A 49 3.74 19.81 9.73
C LEU A 49 5.09 20.58 9.71
N LYS A 50 6.06 20.22 10.58
CA LYS A 50 7.25 21.04 10.85
C LYS A 50 8.59 20.43 10.44
N GLU A 51 8.60 19.24 9.84
CA GLU A 51 9.83 18.62 9.33
C GLU A 51 9.86 18.79 7.81
N GLY A 52 10.82 19.54 7.29
CA GLY A 52 11.11 19.56 5.85
C GLY A 52 11.70 18.24 5.36
N ILE A 53 11.83 18.09 4.04
CA ILE A 53 12.44 16.91 3.42
C ILE A 53 13.89 16.77 3.93
N THR A 54 14.14 15.74 4.71
CA THR A 54 15.43 15.42 5.34
C THR A 54 15.81 13.98 5.00
N GLU A 55 17.10 13.64 5.01
CA GLU A 55 17.51 12.24 4.80
C GLU A 55 16.94 11.35 5.93
N GLY A 56 16.17 10.32 5.57
CA GLY A 56 15.36 9.53 6.51
C GLY A 56 13.95 10.07 6.81
N SER A 57 13.54 11.18 6.18
CA SER A 57 12.23 11.82 6.39
C SER A 57 11.05 11.03 5.85
N ARG A 58 9.87 11.47 6.28
CA ARG A 58 8.55 11.00 5.85
C ARG A 58 8.42 10.92 4.33
N ASP A 59 8.94 11.91 3.63
CA ASP A 59 8.75 12.09 2.19
C ASP A 59 9.48 10.98 1.43
N LEU A 60 10.64 10.55 1.92
CA LEU A 60 11.37 9.41 1.36
C LEU A 60 10.63 8.09 1.54
N ARG A 61 9.93 7.88 2.65
CA ARG A 61 9.10 6.67 2.87
C ARG A 61 7.87 6.66 1.97
N VAL A 62 7.22 7.80 1.81
CA VAL A 62 6.06 7.97 0.92
C VAL A 62 6.46 7.80 -0.55
N LEU A 63 7.58 8.40 -0.97
CA LEU A 63 8.17 8.22 -2.31
C LEU A 63 8.57 6.77 -2.57
N ALA A 64 9.16 6.08 -1.59
CA ALA A 64 9.51 4.67 -1.70
C ALA A 64 8.26 3.78 -1.90
N PHE A 65 7.17 4.08 -1.20
CA PHE A 65 5.90 3.39 -1.42
C PHE A 65 5.36 3.65 -2.83
N LEU A 66 5.37 4.89 -3.31
CA LEU A 66 4.91 5.23 -4.65
C LEU A 66 5.70 4.47 -5.73
N HIS A 67 7.02 4.41 -5.59
CA HIS A 67 7.87 3.64 -6.48
C HIS A 67 7.51 2.15 -6.47
N TRP A 68 7.29 1.59 -5.28
CA TRP A 68 6.87 0.21 -5.12
C TRP A 68 5.50 -0.08 -5.76
N LEU A 69 4.51 0.78 -5.54
CA LEU A 69 3.17 0.66 -6.14
C LEU A 69 3.24 0.66 -7.67
N ASN A 70 4.04 1.56 -8.24
CA ASN A 70 4.25 1.63 -9.69
C ASN A 70 4.99 0.41 -10.24
N LYS A 71 5.96 -0.13 -9.49
CA LYS A 71 6.61 -1.40 -9.86
C LYS A 71 5.61 -2.54 -9.85
N TRP A 72 4.80 -2.64 -8.81
CA TRP A 72 3.79 -3.70 -8.67
C TRP A 72 2.80 -3.71 -9.84
N GLU A 73 2.27 -2.54 -10.22
CA GLU A 73 1.38 -2.43 -11.38
C GLU A 73 2.08 -2.81 -12.70
N ARG A 74 3.35 -2.45 -12.89
CA ARG A 74 4.12 -2.86 -14.08
C ARG A 74 4.28 -4.36 -14.19
N GLU A 75 4.53 -5.07 -13.08
CA GLU A 75 4.64 -6.53 -13.11
C GLU A 75 3.30 -7.20 -13.43
N VAL A 76 2.17 -6.59 -13.03
CA VAL A 76 0.81 -7.03 -13.44
C VAL A 76 0.60 -6.80 -14.93
N MET A 77 0.93 -5.62 -15.45
CA MET A 77 0.86 -5.32 -16.90
C MET A 77 1.75 -6.22 -17.74
N ALA A 78 2.89 -6.65 -17.20
CA ALA A 78 3.80 -7.61 -17.82
C ALA A 78 3.29 -9.07 -17.76
N GLY A 79 2.12 -9.33 -17.16
CA GLY A 79 1.54 -10.67 -17.03
C GLY A 79 2.24 -11.58 -16.01
N LYS A 80 3.15 -11.03 -15.18
CA LYS A 80 3.90 -11.81 -14.18
C LYS A 80 3.14 -11.97 -12.87
N ILE A 81 2.14 -11.12 -12.63
CA ILE A 81 1.25 -11.16 -11.48
C ILE A 81 -0.19 -11.11 -12.01
N SER A 82 -1.06 -11.98 -11.49
CA SER A 82 -2.50 -11.94 -11.82
C SER A 82 -3.11 -10.59 -11.45
N CYS A 83 -4.02 -10.07 -12.29
CA CYS A 83 -4.79 -8.86 -12.01
C CYS A 83 -5.56 -8.95 -10.67
N ASP A 84 -6.04 -10.14 -10.30
CA ASP A 84 -6.77 -10.37 -9.04
C ASP A 84 -5.90 -10.13 -7.80
N ASN A 85 -4.59 -10.22 -7.96
CA ASN A 85 -3.62 -9.96 -6.90
C ASN A 85 -3.27 -8.47 -6.80
N PHE A 86 -3.78 -7.60 -7.67
CA PHE A 86 -3.53 -6.16 -7.59
C PHE A 86 -4.69 -5.42 -6.88
N LEU A 87 -4.53 -4.11 -6.70
CA LEU A 87 -5.63 -3.22 -6.31
C LEU A 87 -6.53 -2.98 -7.51
N THR A 88 -7.79 -2.58 -7.27
CA THR A 88 -8.60 -2.02 -8.35
C THR A 88 -7.91 -0.78 -8.92
N GLN A 89 -8.13 -0.50 -10.21
CA GLN A 89 -7.52 0.65 -10.87
C GLN A 89 -7.90 1.97 -10.19
N GLN A 90 -9.15 2.06 -9.71
CA GLN A 90 -9.66 3.22 -8.97
C GLN A 90 -8.93 3.38 -7.64
N THR A 91 -8.73 2.30 -6.89
CA THR A 91 -8.02 2.33 -5.60
C THR A 91 -6.53 2.69 -5.80
N ALA A 92 -5.86 2.11 -6.79
CA ALA A 92 -4.46 2.44 -7.10
C ALA A 92 -4.30 3.91 -7.52
N ALA A 93 -5.19 4.42 -8.38
CA ALA A 93 -5.18 5.82 -8.81
C ALA A 93 -5.45 6.78 -7.64
N GLY A 94 -6.45 6.48 -6.80
CA GLY A 94 -6.75 7.27 -5.61
C GLY A 94 -5.56 7.34 -4.65
N LEU A 95 -4.89 6.20 -4.42
CA LEU A 95 -3.73 6.13 -3.54
C LEU A 95 -2.55 6.97 -4.07
N ARG A 96 -2.30 6.95 -5.38
CA ARG A 96 -1.27 7.80 -6.02
C ARG A 96 -1.55 9.29 -5.81
N VAL A 97 -2.79 9.72 -6.04
CA VAL A 97 -3.18 11.12 -5.84
C VAL A 97 -3.00 11.53 -4.38
N THR A 98 -3.43 10.70 -3.42
CA THR A 98 -3.24 10.96 -1.98
C THR A 98 -1.77 11.09 -1.61
N ILE A 99 -0.92 10.17 -2.10
CA ILE A 99 0.52 10.20 -1.87
C ILE A 99 1.14 11.46 -2.45
N LEU A 100 0.85 11.78 -3.71
CA LEU A 100 1.40 12.96 -4.39
C LEU A 100 0.93 14.28 -3.78
N SER A 101 -0.23 14.29 -3.13
CA SER A 101 -0.76 15.46 -2.43
C SER A 101 -0.20 15.64 -1.02
N ALA A 102 0.46 14.59 -0.48
CA ALA A 102 1.09 14.60 0.84
C ALA A 102 2.59 14.92 0.79
N LEU A 103 3.17 14.97 -0.42
CA LEU A 103 4.53 15.45 -0.71
C LEU A 103 4.50 16.97 -0.96
#